data_AF-A0A1H6X4F3-F1
#
_entry.id   AF-A0A1H6X4F3-F1
#
_cell.length_a   1.000
_cell.length_b   1.000
_cell.length_c   1.000
_cell.angle_alpha   90.00
_cell.angle_beta   90.00
_cell.angle_gamma   90.00
#
_symmetry.space_group_name_H-M   'P 1'
#
loop_
_entity.id
_entity.type
_entity.pdbx_description
1 polymer ?
#
loop_
_entity_poly.entity_id
_entity_poly.type
_entity_poly.pdbx_seq_one_letter_code
_entity_poly.pdbx_strand_id
1 'polypeptide(L)'
;MPEQDNLQAWLDAGQHWLARVQAAGLSCAGHPLLAEGHAWRAQGELLGWAPVCRLLDLALDEQAALSSRARALLDLVAWVATARRLEAVAGLSPETAPPASR
;
A
#
# COMPACT_ATOMS: atom_id res chain seq x y z
N MET A 1 -11.39 18.11 -3.00
CA MET A 1 -11.01 16.73 -3.39
C MET A 1 -9.50 16.41 -3.30
N PRO A 2 -8.66 17.04 -2.44
CA PRO A 2 -7.22 16.71 -2.42
C PRO A 2 -6.87 15.40 -1.69
N GLU A 3 -7.74 14.90 -0.80
CA GLU A 3 -7.44 13.73 0.04
C GLU A 3 -7.52 12.40 -0.73
N GLN A 4 -8.40 12.31 -1.72
CA GLN A 4 -8.59 11.11 -2.53
C GLN A 4 -7.43 10.92 -3.51
N ASP A 5 -6.99 12.01 -4.14
CA ASP A 5 -5.79 12.04 -4.99
C ASP A 5 -4.53 11.64 -4.19
N ASN A 6 -4.45 12.06 -2.92
CA ASN A 6 -3.35 11.69 -2.02
C ASN A 6 -3.37 10.20 -1.64
N LEU A 7 -4.54 9.61 -1.39
CA LEU A 7 -4.65 8.18 -1.08
C LEU A 7 -4.28 7.32 -2.29
N GLN A 8 -4.78 7.67 -3.48
CA GLN A 8 -4.52 6.93 -4.70
C GLN A 8 -3.02 6.95 -5.07
N ALA A 9 -2.39 8.12 -5.01
CA ALA A 9 -0.95 8.25 -5.24
C ALA A 9 -0.12 7.42 -4.25
N TRP A 10 -0.55 7.39 -2.98
CA TRP A 10 0.13 6.59 -1.95
C TRP A 10 -0.06 5.08 -2.16
N LEU A 11 -1.24 4.62 -2.63
CA LEU A 11 -1.47 3.22 -3.00
C LEU A 11 -0.69 2.80 -4.25
N ASP A 12 -0.55 3.69 -5.25
CA ASP A 12 0.25 3.45 -6.44
C ASP A 12 1.74 3.31 -6.08
N ALA A 13 2.27 4.19 -5.21
CA ALA A 13 3.63 4.09 -4.70
C ALA A 13 3.88 2.76 -3.97
N GLY A 14 2.94 2.35 -3.10
CA GLY A 14 3.02 1.07 -2.39
C GLY A 14 3.01 -0.14 -3.31
N GLN A 15 2.13 -0.15 -4.32
CA GLN A 15 2.08 -1.24 -5.30
C GLN A 15 3.36 -1.32 -6.14
N HIS A 16 3.89 -0.17 -6.57
CA HIS A 16 5.14 -0.11 -7.31
C HIS A 16 6.31 -0.65 -6.49
N TRP A 17 6.42 -0.23 -5.23
CA TRP A 17 7.43 -0.69 -4.31
C TRP A 17 7.34 -2.21 -4.08
N LEU A 18 6.14 -2.74 -3.80
CA LEU A 18 5.90 -4.17 -3.59
C LEU A 18 6.29 -5.00 -4.82
N ALA A 19 5.96 -4.54 -6.03
CA ALA A 19 6.34 -5.23 -7.27
C ALA A 19 7.87 -5.29 -7.45
N ARG A 20 8.59 -4.21 -7.07
CA ARG A 20 10.05 -4.19 -7.13
C ARG A 20 10.69 -5.07 -6.05
N VAL A 21 10.12 -5.12 -4.85
CA VAL A 21 10.54 -6.06 -3.80
C VAL A 21 10.35 -7.50 -4.27
N GLN A 22 9.22 -7.82 -4.90
CA GLN A 22 8.97 -9.15 -5.46
C GLN A 22 10.00 -9.51 -6.54
N ALA A 23 10.37 -8.58 -7.42
CA ALA A 23 11.38 -8.79 -8.45
C ALA A 23 12.80 -8.95 -7.89
N ALA A 24 13.13 -8.22 -6.83
CA ALA A 24 14.44 -8.28 -6.17
C ALA A 24 14.60 -9.48 -5.21
N GLY A 25 13.48 -10.02 -4.71
CA GLY A 25 13.46 -11.06 -3.68
C GLY A 25 13.60 -10.51 -2.26
N LEU A 26 13.39 -11.39 -1.27
CA LEU A 26 13.37 -11.05 0.16
C LEU A 26 14.71 -10.56 0.75
N SER A 27 15.79 -10.63 -0.03
CA SER A 27 17.07 -10.04 0.37
C SER A 27 17.00 -8.51 0.41
N CYS A 28 15.99 -7.88 -0.24
CA CYS A 28 15.81 -6.42 -0.34
C CYS A 28 17.14 -5.67 -0.51
N ALA A 29 18.10 -6.27 -1.22
CA ALA A 29 19.48 -5.83 -1.23
C ALA A 29 19.63 -4.63 -2.15
N GLY A 30 19.35 -3.45 -1.61
CA GLY A 30 19.53 -2.19 -2.29
C GLY A 30 19.02 -1.03 -1.45
N HIS A 31 19.93 -0.13 -1.07
CA HIS A 31 19.65 1.18 -0.48
C HIS A 31 18.43 1.91 -1.12
N PRO A 32 18.19 1.89 -2.46
CA PRO A 32 17.01 2.56 -3.02
C PRO A 32 15.67 1.93 -2.60
N LEU A 33 15.55 0.61 -2.51
CA LEU A 33 14.27 -0.03 -2.14
C LEU A 33 13.92 0.18 -0.66
N LEU A 34 14.93 0.20 0.21
CA LEU A 34 14.73 0.53 1.63
C LEU A 34 14.28 1.99 1.79
N ALA A 35 14.96 2.93 1.10
CA ALA A 35 14.60 4.34 1.14
C ALA A 35 13.17 4.60 0.62
N GLU A 36 12.77 3.95 -0.47
CA GLU A 36 11.41 4.02 -1.00
C GLU A 36 10.37 3.47 -0.03
N GLY A 37 10.67 2.33 0.61
CA GLY A 37 9.79 1.74 1.62
C GLY A 37 9.64 2.65 2.85
N HIS A 38 10.73 3.26 3.33
CA HIS A 38 10.69 4.24 4.42
C HIS A 38 9.90 5.49 4.04
N ALA A 39 10.04 5.99 2.80
CA ALA A 39 9.26 7.13 2.32
C ALA A 39 7.77 6.79 2.27
N TRP A 40 7.42 5.61 1.76
CA TRP A 40 6.04 5.13 1.72
C TRP A 40 5.44 4.98 3.13
N ARG A 41 6.23 4.44 4.08
CA ARG A 41 5.89 4.35 5.51
C ARG A 41 5.65 5.74 6.13
N ALA A 42 6.54 6.69 5.88
CA ALA A 42 6.41 8.05 6.41
C ALA A 42 5.12 8.73 5.91
N GLN A 43 4.78 8.57 4.64
CA GLN A 43 3.51 9.06 4.09
C GLN A 43 2.30 8.35 4.70
N GLY A 44 2.38 7.03 4.93
CA GLY A 44 1.32 6.26 5.58
C GLY A 44 1.02 6.76 6.99
N GLU A 45 2.04 7.22 7.73
CA GLU A 45 1.88 7.84 9.05
C GLU A 45 1.05 9.13 8.96
N LEU A 46 1.33 9.98 7.98
CA LEU A 46 0.60 11.24 7.77
C LEU A 46 -0.86 11.00 7.41
N LEU A 47 -1.17 9.87 6.78
CA LEU A 47 -2.52 9.44 6.43
C LEU A 47 -3.24 8.68 7.57
N GLY A 48 -2.58 8.45 8.71
CA GLY A 48 -3.16 7.75 9.86
C GLY A 48 -3.20 6.23 9.74
N TRP A 49 -2.46 5.63 8.81
CA TRP A 49 -2.44 4.18 8.56
C TRP A 49 -1.48 3.41 9.49
N ALA A 50 -1.55 3.66 10.79
CA ALA A 50 -0.63 3.08 11.78
C ALA A 50 -0.48 1.53 11.72
N PRO A 51 -1.53 0.73 11.48
CA PRO A 51 -1.37 -0.72 11.31
C PRO A 51 -0.51 -1.10 10.09
N VAL A 52 -0.62 -0.36 8.99
CA VAL A 52 0.19 -0.58 7.77
C VAL A 52 1.63 -0.16 8.02
N CYS A 53 1.85 0.97 8.71
CA CYS A 53 3.19 1.41 9.11
C CYS A 53 3.92 0.34 9.93
N ARG A 54 3.24 -0.35 10.85
CA ARG A 54 3.85 -1.45 11.63
C ARG A 54 4.24 -2.65 10.77
N LEU A 55 3.43 -2.99 9.76
CA LEU A 55 3.79 -4.05 8.80
C LEU A 55 5.01 -3.62 7.95
N LEU A 56 5.06 -2.35 7.56
CA LEU A 56 6.21 -1.77 6.85
C LEU A 56 7.48 -1.79 7.70
N ASP A 57 7.41 -1.37 8.95
CA ASP A 57 8.54 -1.39 9.89
C ASP A 57 9.10 -2.83 10.00
N LEU A 58 8.22 -3.84 10.10
CA LEU A 58 8.63 -5.25 10.12
C LEU A 58 9.21 -5.75 8.79
N ALA A 59 8.67 -5.31 7.65
CA ALA A 59 9.18 -5.70 6.33
C ALA A 59 10.56 -5.11 6.03
N LEU A 60 10.80 -3.89 6.53
CA LEU A 60 12.03 -3.10 6.36
C LEU A 60 13.11 -3.43 7.39
N ASP A 61 12.76 -4.08 8.51
CA ASP A 61 13.73 -4.51 9.51
C ASP A 61 14.64 -5.61 8.96
N GLU A 62 15.89 -5.25 8.65
CA GLU A 62 16.90 -6.17 8.14
C GLU A 62 17.35 -7.21 9.18
N GLN A 63 17.11 -6.97 10.48
CA GLN A 63 17.42 -7.88 11.57
C GLN A 63 16.27 -8.85 11.87
N ALA A 64 15.08 -8.60 11.35
CA ALA A 64 13.94 -9.48 11.53
C ALA A 64 14.13 -10.82 10.80
N ALA A 65 13.59 -11.89 11.38
CA ALA A 65 13.58 -13.21 10.76
C ALA A 65 12.96 -13.14 9.35
N LEU A 66 13.58 -13.82 8.39
CA LEU A 66 13.15 -13.80 6.97
C LEU A 66 11.68 -14.19 6.82
N SER A 67 11.19 -15.15 7.62
CA SER A 67 9.79 -15.58 7.64
C SER A 67 8.84 -14.47 8.09
N SER A 68 9.21 -13.70 9.12
CA SER A 68 8.44 -12.56 9.61
C SER A 68 8.36 -11.45 8.56
N ARG A 69 9.48 -11.15 7.91
CA ARG A 69 9.55 -10.16 6.81
C ARG A 69 8.69 -10.60 5.63
N ALA A 70 8.81 -11.86 5.21
CA ALA A 70 8.00 -12.43 4.15
C ALA A 70 6.50 -12.36 4.47
N ARG A 71 6.13 -12.67 5.71
CA ARG A 71 4.74 -12.56 6.15
C ARG A 71 4.23 -11.12 6.08
N ALA A 72 5.00 -10.16 6.58
CA ALA A 72 4.66 -8.75 6.52
C ALA A 72 4.44 -8.27 5.08
N LEU A 73 5.32 -8.68 4.15
CA LEU A 73 5.18 -8.36 2.73
C LEU A 73 3.91 -8.95 2.11
N LEU A 74 3.56 -10.20 2.44
CA LEU A 74 2.31 -10.81 1.97
C LEU A 74 1.07 -10.09 2.52
N ASP A 75 1.09 -9.73 3.81
CA ASP A 75 0.01 -8.98 4.44
C ASP A 75 -0.13 -7.58 3.81
N LEU A 76 0.98 -6.91 3.47
CA LEU A 76 0.98 -5.64 2.74
C LEU A 76 0.41 -5.76 1.33
N VAL A 77 0.79 -6.81 0.58
CA VAL A 77 0.21 -7.09 -0.76
C VAL A 77 -1.30 -7.27 -0.67
N ALA A 78 -1.76 -8.10 0.27
CA ALA A 78 -3.18 -8.33 0.47
C ALA A 78 -3.92 -7.05 0.84
N TRP A 79 -3.33 -6.23 1.72
CA TRP A 79 -3.90 -4.96 2.14
C TRP A 79 -4.02 -3.97 0.97
N VAL A 80 -2.95 -3.75 0.20
CA VAL A 80 -2.95 -2.84 -0.96
C VAL A 80 -3.96 -3.29 -2.01
N ALA A 81 -3.98 -4.59 -2.35
CA ALA A 81 -4.94 -5.13 -3.31
C ALA A 81 -6.40 -4.94 -2.86
N THR A 82 -6.65 -5.11 -1.55
CA THR A 82 -7.99 -4.89 -0.96
C THR A 82 -8.36 -3.42 -0.99
N ALA A 83 -7.47 -2.51 -0.58
CA ALA A 83 -7.70 -1.07 -0.59
C ALA A 83 -8.05 -0.57 -1.98
N ARG A 84 -7.31 -0.99 -3.01
CA ARG A 84 -7.60 -0.63 -4.41
C ARG A 84 -8.95 -1.16 -4.90
N ARG A 85 -9.33 -2.37 -4.50
CA ARG A 85 -10.64 -2.93 -4.85
C ARG A 85 -11.77 -2.12 -4.21
N LEU A 86 -11.59 -1.70 -2.96
CA LEU A 86 -12.56 -0.86 -2.25
C LEU A 86 -12.66 0.54 -2.90
N GLU A 87 -11.54 1.16 -3.26
CA GLU A 87 -11.50 2.43 -4.02
C GLU A 87 -12.23 2.31 -5.35
N ALA A 88 -11.98 1.24 -6.12
CA ALA A 88 -12.67 1.01 -7.38
C ALA A 88 -14.19 0.86 -7.20
N VAL A 89 -14.65 0.22 -6.13
CA VAL A 89 -16.09 0.09 -5.82
C VAL A 89 -16.66 1.42 -5.30
N ALA A 90 -15.93 2.16 -4.48
CA ALA A 90 -16.36 3.45 -3.95
C ALA A 90 -16.47 4.53 -5.04
N GLY A 91 -15.58 4.49 -6.04
CA GLY A 91 -15.63 5.34 -7.23
C GLY A 91 -16.77 4.99 -8.20
N LEU A 92 -17.43 3.85 -8.02
CA LEU A 92 -18.59 3.40 -8.79
C LEU A 92 -19.94 3.74 -8.10
N SER A 93 -19.93 4.54 -7.03
CA SER A 93 -21.16 4.92 -6.33
C SER A 93 -22.17 5.59 -7.30
N PRO A 94 -23.45 5.16 -7.29
CA PRO A 94 -24.34 5.30 -8.44
C PRO A 94 -25.01 6.68 -8.50
N GLU A 95 -24.33 7.68 -9.05
CA GLU A 95 -24.97 8.89 -9.59
C GLU A 95 -25.31 8.70 -11.08
N THR A 96 -25.86 7.53 -11.42
CA THR A 96 -26.46 7.23 -12.73
C THR A 96 -27.70 6.35 -12.56
N ALA A 97 -28.53 6.61 -11.55
CA ALA A 97 -29.92 6.18 -11.61
C ALA A 97 -30.66 7.16 -12.55
N PRO A 98 -31.18 6.73 -13.72
CA PRO A 98 -32.03 7.59 -14.53
C PRO A 98 -33.24 8.01 -13.69
N PRO A 99 -33.72 9.26 -13.78
CA PRO A 99 -34.88 9.70 -13.03
C PRO A 99 -36.06 8.81 -13.40
N ALA A 100 -36.66 8.17 -12.39
CA ALA A 100 -37.87 7.39 -12.56
C ALA A 100 -38.95 8.29 -13.16
N SER A 101 -39.27 8.06 -14.44
CA SER A 101 -40.40 8.72 -15.09
C SER A 101 -41.69 8.30 -14.38
N ARG A 102 -42.42 9.27 -13.83
CA ARG A 102 -43.82 9.14 -13.45
C ARG A 102 -44.65 10.03 -14.35
#